data_AF-A0A151RSM8-F1
#
_entry.id   AF-A0A151RSM8-F1
#
_cell.length_a   1.000
_cell.length_b   1.000
_cell.length_c   1.000
_cell.angle_alpha   90.00
_cell.angle_beta   90.00
_cell.angle_gamma   90.00
#
_symmetry.space_group_name_H-M   'P 1'
#
loop_
_entity.id
_entity.type
_entity.pdbx_description
1 polymer ?
#
loop_
_entity_poly.entity_id
_entity_poly.type
_entity_poly.pdbx_seq_one_letter_code
_entity_poly.pdbx_strand_id
1 'polypeptide(L)'
;MPLSMLKRIGDLDVRPTRMTLKLANRSIKLPHGMVEDVLVKVDKFIFPIDFMVMDIVEDVEIPRILGKLFMKTTKVVIDVDGGKLKVRAQDEEVTFSVFEYK
;
A
#
# COMPACT_ATOMS: atom_id res chain seq x y z
N MET A 1 -6.05 0.26 2.04
CA MET A 1 -6.51 1.66 1.92
C MET A 1 -7.62 1.91 2.94
N PRO A 2 -7.56 3.00 3.71
CA PRO A 2 -8.67 3.42 4.56
C PRO A 2 -9.93 3.75 3.75
N LEU A 3 -11.11 3.46 4.31
CA LEU A 3 -12.40 3.75 3.68
C LEU A 3 -12.58 5.24 3.38
N SER A 4 -12.08 6.12 4.24
CA SER A 4 -12.13 7.57 4.03
C SER A 4 -11.26 8.04 2.85
N MET A 5 -10.13 7.37 2.56
CA MET A 5 -9.34 7.67 1.35
C MET A 5 -10.10 7.28 0.10
N LEU A 6 -10.74 6.09 0.09
CA LEU A 6 -11.58 5.66 -1.02
C LEU A 6 -12.68 6.69 -1.32
N LYS A 7 -13.38 7.16 -0.28
CA LYS A 7 -14.43 8.19 -0.41
C LYS A 7 -13.90 9.51 -1.00
N ARG A 8 -12.64 9.85 -0.71
CA ARG A 8 -12.00 11.07 -1.23
C ARG A 8 -11.52 10.93 -2.67
N ILE A 9 -11.03 9.76 -3.07
CA ILE A 9 -10.62 9.50 -4.46
C ILE A 9 -11.85 9.49 -5.37
N GLY A 10 -12.96 8.89 -4.91
CA GLY A 10 -14.16 8.73 -5.73
C GLY A 10 -13.94 7.74 -6.88
N ASP A 11 -15.03 7.36 -7.55
CA ASP A 11 -15.02 6.65 -8.86
C ASP A 11 -14.23 5.33 -8.94
N LEU A 12 -13.85 4.73 -7.81
CA LEU A 12 -13.21 3.42 -7.73
C LEU A 12 -14.25 2.34 -7.47
N ASP A 13 -14.29 1.32 -8.33
CA ASP A 13 -15.16 0.16 -8.14
C ASP A 13 -14.62 -0.73 -7.01
N VAL A 14 -15.47 -0.97 -6.02
CA VAL A 14 -15.12 -1.79 -4.86
C VAL A 14 -15.75 -3.17 -5.04
N ARG A 15 -14.90 -4.16 -5.30
CA ARG A 15 -15.33 -5.55 -5.39
C ARG A 15 -15.49 -6.14 -3.98
N PRO A 16 -16.65 -6.71 -3.65
CA PRO A 16 -16.83 -7.41 -2.39
C PRO A 16 -15.80 -8.54 -2.23
N THR A 17 -15.28 -8.72 -1.02
CA THR A 17 -14.37 -9.82 -0.69
C THR A 17 -14.85 -10.59 0.53
N ARG A 18 -14.59 -11.90 0.55
CA ARG A 18 -14.83 -12.77 1.72
C ARG A 18 -13.58 -12.93 2.59
N MET A 19 -12.51 -12.20 2.28
CA MET A 19 -11.28 -12.23 3.04
C MET A 19 -11.49 -11.71 4.46
N THR A 20 -10.76 -12.29 5.40
CA THR A 20 -10.73 -11.86 6.79
C THR A 20 -9.29 -11.63 7.18
N LEU A 21 -8.99 -10.49 7.81
CA LEU A 21 -7.65 -10.16 8.27
C LEU A 21 -7.53 -10.41 9.77
N LYS A 22 -6.49 -11.15 10.16
CA LYS A 22 -6.06 -11.27 11.56
C LYS A 22 -4.82 -10.41 11.75
N LEU A 23 -4.95 -9.35 12.55
CA LEU A 23 -3.88 -8.40 12.82
C LEU A 23 -2.88 -8.96 13.85
N ALA A 24 -1.73 -8.30 13.99
CA ALA A 24 -0.69 -8.70 14.95
C ALA A 24 -1.18 -8.69 16.41
N ASN A 25 -2.08 -7.77 16.75
CA ASN A 25 -2.78 -7.73 18.04
C ASN A 25 -3.88 -8.81 18.17
N ARG A 26 -3.96 -9.76 17.22
CA ARG A 26 -4.93 -10.85 17.12
C ARG A 26 -6.37 -10.42 16.87
N SER A 27 -6.65 -9.13 16.75
CA SER A 27 -7.97 -8.65 16.34
C SER A 27 -8.29 -9.09 14.91
N ILE A 28 -9.57 -9.30 14.65
CA ILE A 28 -10.08 -9.67 13.34
C ILE A 28 -10.71 -8.44 12.71
N LYS A 29 -10.36 -8.14 11.47
CA LYS A 29 -10.95 -7.08 10.66
C LYS A 29 -11.54 -7.66 9.39
N LEU A 30 -12.75 -7.20 9.07
CA LEU A 30 -13.44 -7.49 7.83
C LEU A 30 -13.22 -6.30 6.88
N PRO A 31 -12.55 -6.52 5.73
CA PRO A 31 -12.45 -5.50 4.71
C PRO A 31 -13.82 -5.16 4.14
N HIS A 32 -13.97 -3.91 3.69
CA HIS A 32 -15.14 -3.50 2.89
C HIS A 32 -15.12 -4.15 1.50
N GLY A 33 -13.94 -4.38 0.96
CA GLY A 33 -13.76 -4.91 -0.38
C GLY A 33 -12.33 -4.77 -0.86
N MET A 34 -12.12 -5.01 -2.15
CA MET A 34 -10.88 -4.72 -2.85
C MET A 34 -11.17 -3.76 -4.01
N VAL A 35 -10.24 -2.85 -4.23
CA VAL A 35 -10.15 -2.08 -5.47
C VAL A 35 -8.94 -2.58 -6.21
N GLU A 36 -9.11 -2.91 -7.48
CA GLU A 36 -8.05 -3.44 -8.34
C GLU A 36 -7.57 -2.37 -9.32
N ASP A 37 -6.35 -2.52 -9.83
CA ASP A 37 -5.79 -1.70 -10.92
C ASP A 37 -5.73 -0.18 -10.67
N VAL A 38 -5.62 0.25 -9.40
CA VAL A 38 -5.48 1.68 -9.07
C VAL A 38 -4.09 2.16 -9.50
N LEU A 39 -4.05 3.14 -10.42
CA LEU A 39 -2.79 3.75 -10.84
C LEU A 39 -2.23 4.65 -9.73
N VAL A 40 -1.06 4.28 -9.21
CA VAL A 40 -0.38 5.04 -8.17
C VAL A 40 0.99 5.47 -8.66
N LYS A 41 1.24 6.77 -8.51
CA LYS A 41 2.54 7.37 -8.77
C LYS A 41 3.46 7.19 -7.54
N VAL A 42 4.60 6.54 -7.74
CA VAL A 42 5.67 6.39 -6.76
C VAL A 42 6.91 7.04 -7.34
N ASP A 43 7.24 8.24 -6.84
CA ASP A 43 8.23 9.12 -7.44
C ASP A 43 7.96 9.33 -8.95
N LYS A 44 8.86 8.88 -9.83
CA LYS A 44 8.67 8.95 -11.29
C LYS A 44 7.88 7.79 -11.90
N PHE A 45 7.65 6.71 -11.16
CA PHE A 45 7.00 5.51 -11.69
C PHE A 45 5.49 5.54 -11.47
N ILE A 46 4.74 4.86 -12.34
CA ILE A 46 3.31 4.63 -12.18
C ILE A 46 3.07 3.12 -12.22
N PHE A 47 2.39 2.60 -11.21
CA PHE A 47 2.06 1.19 -11.11
C PHE A 47 0.54 1.00 -10.94
N PRO A 48 -0.06 -0.01 -11.58
CA PRO A 48 -1.35 -0.51 -11.14
C PRO A 48 -1.17 -1.25 -9.81
N ILE A 49 -2.02 -0.92 -8.83
CA ILE A 49 -1.96 -1.49 -7.48
C ILE A 49 -3.37 -1.86 -7.02
N ASP A 50 -3.47 -3.06 -6.45
CA ASP A 50 -4.68 -3.50 -5.78
C ASP A 50 -4.65 -3.10 -4.30
N PHE A 51 -5.76 -2.56 -3.81
CA PHE A 51 -5.93 -2.15 -2.42
C PHE A 51 -7.08 -2.88 -1.75
N MET A 52 -6.81 -3.43 -0.58
CA MET A 52 -7.85 -3.85 0.34
C MET A 52 -8.42 -2.62 1.07
N VAL A 53 -9.73 -2.39 0.96
CA VAL A 53 -10.41 -1.28 1.62
C VAL A 53 -10.84 -1.70 3.02
N MET A 54 -10.47 -0.94 4.04
CA MET A 54 -10.80 -1.22 5.43
C MET A 54 -11.31 0.02 6.16
N ASP A 55 -12.20 -0.17 7.12
CA ASP A 55 -12.57 0.88 8.07
C ASP A 55 -11.52 0.95 9.20
N ILE A 56 -10.49 1.75 8.92
CA ILE A 56 -9.36 2.06 9.79
C ILE A 56 -9.16 3.57 9.79
N VAL A 57 -8.62 4.09 10.89
CA VAL A 57 -8.28 5.51 11.00
C VAL A 57 -7.21 5.86 9.95
N GLU A 58 -7.44 6.92 9.19
CA GLU A 58 -6.38 7.59 8.44
C GLU A 58 -5.45 8.25 9.45
N ASP A 59 -4.29 7.66 9.65
CA ASP A 59 -3.24 8.26 10.45
C ASP A 59 -2.08 8.61 9.52
N VAL A 60 -1.59 9.83 9.66
CA VAL A 60 -0.50 10.39 8.86
C VAL A 60 0.83 9.74 9.23
N GLU A 61 0.91 9.16 10.44
CA GLU A 61 2.07 8.43 10.94
C GLU A 61 1.99 6.91 10.67
N ILE A 62 0.82 6.38 10.28
CA ILE A 62 0.64 4.94 10.00
C ILE A 62 1.23 4.59 8.62
N PRO A 63 2.12 3.59 8.54
CA PRO A 63 2.72 3.20 7.28
C PRO A 63 1.64 2.69 6.31
N ARG A 64 1.65 3.25 5.09
CA ARG A 64 0.94 2.70 3.94
C ARG A 64 1.46 1.29 3.70
N ILE A 65 0.72 0.28 4.15
CA ILE A 65 1.10 -1.13 4.07
C ILE A 65 1.40 -1.49 2.62
N LEU A 66 2.66 -1.83 2.36
CA LEU A 66 3.12 -2.35 1.08
C LEU A 66 2.82 -3.84 1.01
N GLY A 67 1.83 -4.21 0.19
CA GLY A 67 1.49 -5.60 -0.02
C GLY A 67 2.61 -6.36 -0.73
N LYS A 68 2.69 -7.69 -0.52
CA LYS A 68 3.63 -8.58 -1.21
C LYS A 68 3.55 -8.46 -2.74
N LEU A 69 2.34 -8.30 -3.27
CA LEU A 69 2.13 -8.16 -4.71
C LEU A 69 2.80 -6.89 -5.24
N PHE A 70 2.57 -5.74 -4.58
CA PHE A 70 3.25 -4.49 -4.93
C PHE A 70 4.77 -4.64 -4.87
N MET A 71 5.30 -5.18 -3.77
CA MET A 71 6.74 -5.36 -3.60
C MET A 71 7.33 -6.25 -4.69
N LYS A 72 6.60 -7.28 -5.12
CA LYS A 72 7.02 -8.16 -6.22
C LYS A 72 7.02 -7.42 -7.56
N THR A 73 5.95 -6.69 -7.89
CA THR A 73 5.84 -5.93 -9.14
C THR A 73 6.94 -4.89 -9.28
N THR A 74 7.25 -4.21 -8.18
CA THR A 74 8.22 -3.11 -8.13
C THR A 74 9.64 -3.55 -7.74
N LYS A 75 9.88 -4.87 -7.67
CA LYS A 75 11.15 -5.50 -7.29
C LYS A 75 11.79 -4.81 -6.06
N VAL A 76 10.97 -4.57 -5.04
CA VAL A 76 11.38 -3.80 -3.86
C VAL A 76 12.51 -4.50 -3.12
N VAL A 77 13.54 -3.73 -2.75
CA VAL A 77 14.60 -4.15 -1.83
C VAL A 77 14.49 -3.30 -0.58
N ILE A 78 14.34 -3.96 0.58
CA ILE A 78 14.26 -3.31 1.89
C ILE A 78 15.57 -3.60 2.62
N ASP A 79 16.39 -2.56 2.76
CA ASP A 79 17.57 -2.57 3.61
C ASP A 79 17.17 -2.00 4.97
N VAL A 80 16.95 -2.91 5.93
CA VAL A 80 16.47 -2.56 7.27
C VAL A 80 17.57 -1.92 8.10
N ASP A 81 18.81 -2.38 7.98
CA ASP A 81 19.94 -1.84 8.74
C ASP A 81 20.29 -0.42 8.26
N GLY A 82 20.36 -0.25 6.93
CA GLY A 82 20.63 1.05 6.31
C GLY A 82 19.42 1.98 6.25
N GLY A 83 18.22 1.53 6.65
CA GLY A 83 16.99 2.32 6.63
C GLY A 83 16.55 2.77 5.24
N LYS A 84 16.74 1.93 4.22
CA LYS A 84 16.47 2.26 2.82
C LYS A 84 15.43 1.33 2.21
N LEU A 85 14.54 1.92 1.42
CA LEU A 85 13.61 1.20 0.57
C LEU A 85 13.89 1.55 -0.88
N LYS A 86 14.20 0.54 -1.68
CA LYS A 86 14.47 0.70 -3.12
C LYS A 86 13.32 0.15 -3.92
N VAL A 87 12.86 0.93 -4.90
CA VAL A 87 11.81 0.56 -5.85
C VAL A 87 12.45 0.56 -7.23
N ARG A 88 12.26 -0.51 -8.00
CA ARG A 88 12.77 -0.61 -9.37
C ARG A 88 11.61 -0.77 -10.36
N ALA A 89 11.69 -0.03 -11.45
CA ALA A 89 10.82 -0.21 -12.60
C ALA A 89 11.67 -0.10 -13.85
N GLN A 90 11.49 -1.04 -14.78
CA GLN A 90 12.31 -1.12 -16.00
C GLN A 90 13.80 -1.19 -15.61
N ASP A 91 14.63 -0.29 -16.15
CA ASP A 91 16.06 -0.17 -15.87
C ASP A 91 16.39 0.95 -14.87
N GLU A 92 15.38 1.51 -14.21
CA GLU A 92 15.53 2.62 -13.27
C GLU A 92 15.23 2.19 -11.82
N GLU A 93 15.92 2.84 -10.88
CA GLU A 93 15.75 2.64 -9.44
C GLU A 93 15.49 3.99 -8.74
N VAL A 94 14.68 3.96 -7.69
CA VAL A 94 14.51 5.06 -6.74
C VAL A 94 14.75 4.52 -5.33
N THR A 95 15.48 5.28 -4.51
CA THR A 95 15.77 4.93 -3.12
C THR A 95 15.10 5.95 -2.19
N PHE A 96 14.39 5.44 -1.19
CA PHE A 96 13.73 6.21 -0.14
C PHE A 96 14.42 5.95 1.20
N SER A 97 14.65 7.00 1.99
CA SER A 97 14.96 6.86 3.42
C SER A 97 13.68 6.52 4.18
N VAL A 98 13.70 5.48 5.01
CA VAL A 98 12.52 4.98 5.73
C VAL A 98 12.46 5.47 7.18
N PHE A 99 13.61 5.85 7.76
CA PHE A 99 13.71 6.31 9.16
C PHE A 99 13.97 7.81 9.30
N GLU A 100 14.07 8.55 8.19
CA GLU A 100 14.20 10.00 8.22
C GLU A 100 12.80 10.63 8.21
N TYR A 101 12.30 10.95 9.40
CA TYR A 101 11.12 11.80 9.55
C TYR A 101 11.54 13.27 9.37
N LYS A 102 10.79 14.03 8.57
CA LYS A 102 10.81 15.49 8.58
C LYS A 102 9.67 16.02 9.42
#